data_AF-A0A2A6CPU9-F1
#
_entry.id   AF-A0A2A6CPU9-F1
#
_cell.length_a   1.000
_cell.length_b   1.000
_cell.length_c   1.000
_cell.angle_alpha   90.00
_cell.angle_beta   90.00
_cell.angle_gamma   90.00
#
_symmetry.space_group_name_H-M   'P 1'
#
loop_
_entity.id
_entity.type
_entity.pdbx_description
1 polymer ?
#
loop_
_entity_poly.entity_id
_entity_poly.type
_entity_poly.pdbx_seq_one_letter_code
_entity_poly.pdbx_strand_id
1 'polypeptide(L)'
;MQLALLLLASVTTLTLACIPTKTPSPGIPVPACKKCSRDMIQNEPTEPGWGAFAADSPDLTGACAVINFVCSGAGPAPAPYIKLNGMYVYDLDDGTADLVAHATVTCNADGSAWTYTDGTPITLATCFPR
;
A
#
# COMPACT_ATOMS: atom_id res chain seq x y z
N MET A 1 50.53 50.30 39.23
CA MET A 1 51.17 50.44 37.91
C MET A 1 52.03 49.19 37.71
N GLN A 2 51.53 48.05 37.20
CA GLN A 2 51.04 47.79 35.83
C GLN A 2 52.11 48.15 34.79
N LEU A 3 52.83 47.19 34.22
CA LEU A 3 52.60 46.65 32.86
C LEU A 3 53.71 45.70 32.37
N ALA A 4 53.25 44.59 31.77
CA ALA A 4 53.79 43.93 30.57
C ALA A 4 55.08 43.08 30.64
N LEU A 5 54.91 41.75 30.50
CA LEU A 5 55.78 40.88 29.69
C LEU A 5 54.98 39.60 29.34
N LEU A 6 54.29 39.61 28.19
CA LEU A 6 54.65 38.85 26.98
C LEU A 6 54.61 37.32 27.17
N LEU A 7 53.42 36.75 26.98
CA LEU A 7 53.21 35.33 26.62
C LEU A 7 52.22 35.29 25.44
N LEU A 8 52.74 35.64 24.27
CA LEU A 8 52.12 35.41 22.95
C LEU A 8 52.94 34.35 22.22
N ALA A 9 52.55 33.08 22.38
CA ALA A 9 52.80 31.93 21.52
C ALA A 9 52.13 30.74 22.23
N SER A 10 51.29 29.92 21.64
CA SER A 10 51.28 29.45 20.27
C SER A 10 49.91 28.88 19.94
N VAL A 11 49.45 29.23 18.75
CA VAL A 11 48.36 28.63 18.00
C VAL A 11 48.61 27.13 17.83
N THR A 12 47.63 26.29 18.15
CA THR A 12 47.17 25.16 17.29
C THR A 12 46.10 24.37 18.02
N THR A 13 44.87 24.89 18.02
CA THR A 13 43.69 24.04 18.16
C THR A 13 43.57 23.20 16.88
N LEU A 14 44.10 21.98 16.90
CA LEU A 14 43.68 20.92 15.97
C LEU A 14 42.25 20.51 16.36
N THR A 15 41.29 21.39 16.12
CA THR A 15 39.92 20.94 15.91
C THR A 15 39.93 20.28 14.55
N LEU A 16 40.14 18.96 14.54
CA LEU A 16 39.73 18.11 13.44
C LEU A 16 38.32 18.57 13.07
N ALA A 17 38.21 19.17 11.89
CA ALA A 17 36.96 19.49 11.27
C ALA A 17 36.24 18.16 11.00
N CYS A 18 35.56 17.63 12.03
CA CYS A 18 34.45 16.71 11.84
C CYS A 18 33.33 17.53 11.23
N ILE A 19 33.50 17.92 9.97
CA ILE A 19 32.36 18.24 9.13
C ILE A 19 31.61 16.92 9.04
N PRO A 20 30.35 16.83 9.52
CA PRO A 20 29.51 15.73 9.11
C PRO A 20 29.37 15.86 7.59
N THR A 21 30.21 15.15 6.85
CA THR A 21 29.93 14.87 5.44
C THR A 21 28.60 14.15 5.46
N LYS A 22 27.52 14.85 5.09
CA LYS A 22 26.33 14.20 4.56
C LYS A 22 26.83 13.39 3.38
N THR A 23 27.12 12.12 3.62
CA THR A 23 27.18 11.13 2.56
C THR A 23 25.88 11.32 1.79
N PRO A 24 25.91 11.62 0.47
CA PRO A 24 24.73 11.33 -0.32
C PRO A 24 24.54 9.83 -0.16
N SER A 25 23.49 9.44 0.58
CA SER A 25 23.11 8.02 0.65
C SER A 25 22.97 7.54 -0.79
N PRO A 26 23.71 6.52 -1.23
CA PRO A 26 23.51 5.98 -2.57
C PRO A 26 22.10 5.37 -2.65
N GLY A 27 21.20 6.10 -3.32
CA GLY A 27 19.87 5.67 -3.76
C GLY A 27 18.71 6.05 -2.83
N ILE A 28 17.85 6.98 -3.25
CA ILE A 28 16.41 6.83 -2.99
C ILE A 28 15.66 7.03 -4.32
N PRO A 29 15.65 6.02 -5.23
CA PRO A 29 14.62 5.99 -6.25
C PRO A 29 13.37 5.39 -5.61
N VAL A 30 12.42 6.23 -5.22
CA VAL A 30 11.03 5.80 -5.00
C VAL A 30 10.20 6.81 -5.78
N PRO A 31 9.58 6.43 -6.91
CA PRO A 31 8.12 6.37 -6.87
C PRO A 31 7.52 5.45 -7.94
N ALA A 32 7.32 4.16 -7.68
CA ALA A 32 6.49 3.36 -8.59
C ALA A 32 5.15 3.04 -7.94
N CYS A 33 4.34 4.07 -7.86
CA CYS A 33 2.91 3.91 -7.69
C CYS A 33 2.18 4.76 -8.73
N LYS A 34 2.16 4.27 -9.96
CA LYS A 34 1.27 4.59 -11.09
C LYS A 34 1.51 3.48 -12.13
N LYS A 35 0.60 2.61 -12.58
CA LYS A 35 -0.78 2.26 -12.25
C LYS A 35 -0.78 0.73 -12.41
N CYS A 36 -1.01 -0.06 -11.36
CA CYS A 36 -1.28 -1.48 -11.58
C CYS A 36 -2.52 -1.56 -12.49
N SER A 37 -2.45 -2.35 -13.58
CA SER A 37 -3.64 -2.52 -14.41
C SER A 37 -4.67 -3.33 -13.65
N ARG A 38 -5.96 -3.03 -13.82
CA ARG A 38 -7.03 -3.91 -13.34
C ARG A 38 -6.89 -5.33 -13.90
N ASP A 39 -6.34 -5.46 -15.11
CA ASP A 39 -6.12 -6.74 -15.80
C ASP A 39 -5.09 -7.65 -15.12
N MET A 40 -4.31 -7.13 -14.16
CA MET A 40 -3.40 -7.95 -13.33
C MET A 40 -4.16 -8.84 -12.34
N ILE A 41 -5.42 -8.51 -12.05
CA ILE A 41 -6.33 -9.34 -11.28
C ILE A 41 -7.33 -9.95 -12.25
N GLN A 42 -7.37 -11.27 -12.34
CA GLN A 42 -8.41 -11.97 -13.08
C GLN A 42 -9.62 -12.19 -12.17
N ASN A 43 -10.80 -12.25 -12.76
CA ASN A 43 -11.94 -12.84 -12.06
C ASN A 43 -11.81 -14.36 -12.18
N GLU A 44 -12.36 -15.11 -11.22
CA GLU A 44 -12.45 -16.58 -11.30
C GLU A 44 -13.90 -16.97 -11.69
N PRO A 45 -14.32 -16.86 -12.97
CA PRO A 45 -15.71 -17.03 -13.40
C PRO A 45 -16.17 -18.51 -13.47
N THR A 46 -15.35 -19.44 -13.01
CA THR A 46 -15.63 -20.88 -13.11
C THR A 46 -16.31 -21.44 -11.86
N GLU A 47 -16.38 -20.69 -10.76
CA GLU A 47 -17.00 -21.16 -9.52
C GLU A 47 -18.51 -20.89 -9.51
N PRO A 48 -19.38 -21.89 -9.25
CA PRO A 48 -20.82 -21.68 -9.18
C PRO A 48 -21.22 -20.57 -8.20
N GLY A 49 -22.13 -19.69 -8.62
CA GLY A 49 -22.65 -18.59 -7.78
C GLY A 49 -21.77 -17.34 -7.77
N TRP A 50 -20.78 -17.23 -8.65
CA TRP A 50 -20.09 -15.97 -8.89
C TRP A 50 -21.01 -14.94 -9.56
N GLY A 51 -20.69 -13.66 -9.38
CA GLY A 51 -21.33 -12.56 -10.10
C GLY A 51 -20.40 -11.38 -10.30
N ALA A 52 -20.91 -10.34 -10.97
CA ALA A 52 -20.15 -9.12 -11.20
C ALA A 52 -19.97 -8.34 -9.90
N PHE A 53 -18.82 -7.68 -9.75
CA PHE A 53 -18.65 -6.67 -8.70
C PHE A 53 -19.56 -5.47 -8.98
N ALA A 54 -20.09 -4.87 -7.93
CA ALA A 54 -20.77 -3.57 -8.00
C ALA A 54 -19.77 -2.44 -8.27
N ALA A 55 -18.55 -2.58 -7.77
CA ALA A 55 -17.41 -1.72 -8.11
C ALA A 55 -16.09 -2.51 -8.02
N ASP A 56 -15.21 -2.30 -8.99
CA ASP A 56 -13.87 -2.92 -9.04
C ASP A 56 -12.87 -2.11 -9.89
N SER A 57 -13.16 -0.82 -10.10
CA SER A 57 -12.30 0.05 -10.90
C SER A 57 -11.14 0.63 -10.06
N PRO A 58 -9.90 0.67 -10.60
CA PRO A 58 -8.79 1.31 -9.92
C PRO A 58 -9.00 2.82 -9.73
N ASP A 59 -8.90 3.30 -8.49
CA ASP A 59 -8.65 4.70 -8.17
C ASP A 59 -7.16 4.99 -8.33
N LEU A 60 -6.85 6.05 -9.07
CA LEU A 60 -5.49 6.45 -9.46
C LEU A 60 -5.11 7.85 -8.94
N THR A 61 -5.93 8.42 -8.07
CA THR A 61 -5.79 9.81 -7.58
C THR A 61 -4.78 9.93 -6.44
N GLY A 62 -4.55 8.85 -5.69
CA GLY A 62 -3.66 8.80 -4.54
C GLY A 62 -2.19 8.56 -4.88
N ALA A 63 -1.38 8.42 -3.82
CA ALA A 63 0.03 8.07 -3.95
C ALA A 63 0.22 6.71 -4.62
N CYS A 64 -0.66 5.74 -4.32
CA CYS A 64 -0.77 4.41 -4.94
C CYS A 64 -2.17 4.16 -5.46
N ALA A 65 -2.24 3.38 -6.53
CA ALA A 65 -3.51 2.94 -7.08
C ALA A 65 -4.19 2.00 -6.08
N VAL A 66 -5.50 2.11 -5.96
CA VAL A 66 -6.32 1.28 -5.06
C VAL A 66 -7.49 0.72 -5.85
N ILE A 67 -7.84 -0.55 -5.66
CA ILE A 67 -9.15 -1.07 -6.08
C ILE A 67 -9.94 -1.34 -4.81
N ASN A 68 -11.10 -0.71 -4.70
CA ASN A 68 -12.11 -1.09 -3.71
C ASN A 68 -13.12 -2.01 -4.39
N PHE A 69 -12.98 -3.31 -4.16
CA PHE A 69 -13.93 -4.30 -4.60
C PHE A 69 -15.19 -4.21 -3.73
N VAL A 70 -16.35 -4.13 -4.38
CA VAL A 70 -17.66 -4.09 -3.73
C VAL A 70 -18.50 -5.23 -4.27
N CYS A 71 -18.92 -6.13 -3.39
CA CYS A 71 -19.74 -7.28 -3.72
C CYS A 71 -21.04 -7.25 -2.91
N SER A 72 -22.14 -6.86 -3.57
CA SER A 72 -23.45 -6.72 -2.94
C SER A 72 -24.28 -8.01 -3.06
N GLY A 73 -24.94 -8.40 -1.98
CA GLY A 73 -25.90 -9.51 -1.94
C GLY A 73 -27.31 -9.08 -2.28
N ALA A 74 -28.18 -10.05 -2.58
CA ALA A 74 -29.59 -9.81 -2.92
C ALA A 74 -30.56 -10.13 -1.77
N GLY A 75 -30.10 -10.79 -0.70
CA GLY A 75 -30.97 -11.23 0.39
C GLY A 75 -30.24 -11.44 1.72
N PRO A 76 -31.00 -11.71 2.80
CA PRO A 76 -30.45 -11.73 4.17
C PRO A 76 -29.55 -12.93 4.47
N ALA A 77 -29.55 -13.98 3.63
CA ALA A 77 -28.67 -15.14 3.79
C ALA A 77 -28.63 -16.02 2.51
N PRO A 78 -27.48 -16.62 2.15
CA PRO A 78 -26.16 -16.34 2.72
C PRO A 78 -25.74 -14.88 2.46
N ALA A 79 -24.90 -14.30 3.31
CA ALA A 79 -24.33 -12.98 3.05
C ALA A 79 -23.34 -13.06 1.87
N PRO A 80 -23.13 -11.96 1.11
CA PRO A 80 -22.14 -11.94 0.05
C PRO A 80 -20.72 -12.04 0.62
N TYR A 81 -19.78 -12.47 -0.21
CA TYR A 81 -18.37 -12.47 0.12
C TYR A 81 -17.50 -12.28 -1.13
N ILE A 82 -16.26 -11.87 -0.91
CA ILE A 82 -15.22 -11.74 -1.93
C ILE A 82 -14.15 -12.81 -1.68
N LYS A 83 -13.72 -13.50 -2.73
CA LYS A 83 -12.60 -14.44 -2.69
C LYS A 83 -11.38 -13.80 -3.36
N LEU A 84 -10.29 -13.62 -2.62
CA LEU A 84 -9.01 -13.09 -3.09
C LEU A 84 -7.92 -14.18 -3.07
N ASN A 85 -7.51 -14.70 -4.22
CA ASN A 85 -6.53 -15.82 -4.31
C ASN A 85 -6.84 -17.05 -3.41
N GLY A 86 -8.09 -17.22 -2.96
CA GLY A 86 -8.51 -18.27 -2.01
C GLY A 86 -8.77 -17.79 -0.58
N MET A 87 -8.43 -16.54 -0.24
CA MET A 87 -8.82 -15.88 1.00
C MET A 87 -10.26 -15.38 0.89
N TYR A 88 -11.05 -15.51 1.96
CA TYR A 88 -12.44 -15.06 2.00
C TYR A 88 -12.55 -13.75 2.78
N VAL A 89 -13.25 -12.78 2.21
CA VAL A 89 -13.60 -11.50 2.82
C VAL A 89 -15.13 -11.43 2.87
N TYR A 90 -15.70 -11.49 4.06
CA TYR A 90 -17.14 -11.52 4.29
C TYR A 90 -17.71 -10.12 4.52
N ASP A 91 -19.02 -9.98 4.36
CA ASP A 91 -19.81 -8.79 4.71
C ASP A 91 -19.34 -8.12 6.02
N LEU A 92 -19.31 -8.87 7.13
CA LEU A 92 -18.97 -8.34 8.45
C LEU A 92 -17.49 -7.93 8.63
N ASP A 93 -16.59 -8.28 7.70
CA ASP A 93 -15.14 -8.02 7.87
C ASP A 93 -14.80 -6.52 7.79
N ASP A 94 -15.70 -5.68 7.26
CA ASP A 94 -15.57 -4.23 7.28
C ASP A 94 -16.17 -3.58 8.56
N GLY A 95 -16.72 -4.40 9.45
CA GLY A 95 -17.34 -3.99 10.71
C GLY A 95 -18.85 -3.76 10.64
N THR A 96 -19.48 -3.90 9.47
CA THR A 96 -20.92 -3.70 9.26
C THR A 96 -21.55 -4.95 8.63
N ALA A 97 -22.77 -5.30 9.05
CA ALA A 97 -23.56 -6.32 8.37
C ALA A 97 -24.64 -5.61 7.54
N ASP A 98 -24.31 -5.22 6.31
CA ASP A 98 -25.20 -4.47 5.41
C ASP A 98 -25.41 -5.17 4.06
N LEU A 99 -25.03 -6.45 3.96
CA LEU A 99 -25.08 -7.26 2.75
C LEU A 99 -24.18 -6.71 1.64
N VAL A 100 -23.03 -6.17 2.02
CA VAL A 100 -22.00 -5.68 1.11
C VAL A 100 -20.62 -6.09 1.62
N ALA A 101 -19.97 -7.03 0.93
CA ALA A 101 -18.58 -7.34 1.22
C ALA A 101 -17.65 -6.33 0.54
N HIS A 102 -16.69 -5.82 1.30
CA HIS A 102 -15.68 -4.86 0.86
C HIS A 102 -14.28 -5.44 0.94
N ALA A 103 -13.50 -5.34 -0.14
CA ALA A 103 -12.10 -5.72 -0.13
C ALA A 103 -11.25 -4.67 -0.85
N THR A 104 -10.24 -4.15 -0.16
CA THR A 104 -9.33 -3.14 -0.72
C THR A 104 -7.98 -3.75 -1.02
N VAL A 105 -7.52 -3.62 -2.26
CA VAL A 105 -6.14 -3.94 -2.66
C VAL A 105 -5.42 -2.66 -3.07
N THR A 106 -4.13 -2.59 -2.74
CA THR A 106 -3.26 -1.46 -3.06
C THR A 106 -2.17 -1.91 -4.01
N CYS A 107 -1.89 -1.13 -5.04
CA CYS A 107 -0.77 -1.38 -5.92
C CYS A 107 0.55 -1.18 -5.15
N ASN A 108 1.46 -2.15 -5.24
CA ASN A 108 2.74 -2.10 -4.56
C ASN A 108 3.66 -0.99 -5.13
N ALA A 109 4.71 -0.66 -4.37
CA ALA A 109 5.58 0.48 -4.63
C ALA A 109 6.47 0.35 -5.89
N ASP A 110 6.50 -0.80 -6.54
CA ASP A 110 7.15 -1.03 -7.83
C ASP A 110 6.16 -1.14 -9.01
N GLY A 111 4.84 -1.10 -8.75
CA GLY A 111 3.79 -1.18 -9.77
C GLY A 111 3.60 -2.55 -10.40
N SER A 112 4.17 -3.61 -9.82
CA SER A 112 4.15 -4.96 -10.38
C SER A 112 3.02 -5.85 -9.86
N ALA A 113 2.41 -5.51 -8.72
CA ALA A 113 1.39 -6.34 -8.09
C ALA A 113 0.37 -5.53 -7.30
N TRP A 114 -0.87 -6.03 -7.29
CA TRP A 114 -1.86 -5.65 -6.29
C TRP A 114 -1.59 -6.43 -5.01
N THR A 115 -1.59 -5.77 -3.86
CA THR A 115 -1.37 -6.39 -2.56
C THR A 115 -2.56 -6.14 -1.64
N TYR A 116 -2.92 -7.16 -0.87
CA TYR A 116 -3.90 -7.03 0.21
C TYR A 116 -3.27 -6.42 1.47
N THR A 117 -4.05 -6.27 2.54
CA THR A 117 -3.65 -5.55 3.77
C THR A 117 -2.45 -6.18 4.48
N ASP A 118 -2.22 -7.47 4.30
CA ASP A 118 -1.08 -8.24 4.83
C ASP A 118 0.15 -8.23 3.90
N GLY A 119 0.08 -7.54 2.75
CA GLY A 119 1.11 -7.52 1.72
C GLY A 119 1.07 -8.69 0.75
N THR A 120 0.11 -9.62 0.88
CA THR A 120 -0.03 -10.77 -0.02
C THR A 120 -0.39 -10.30 -1.43
N PRO A 121 0.32 -10.73 -2.48
CA PRO A 121 -0.02 -10.38 -3.86
C PRO A 121 -1.32 -11.05 -4.29
N ILE A 122 -2.18 -10.28 -4.96
CA ILE A 122 -3.50 -10.69 -5.43
C ILE A 122 -3.52 -10.72 -6.95
N THR A 123 -3.96 -11.86 -7.50
CA THR A 123 -4.07 -12.12 -8.93
C THR A 123 -5.46 -12.61 -9.33
N LEU A 124 -6.30 -12.97 -8.36
CA LEU A 124 -7.67 -13.42 -8.52
C LEU A 124 -8.57 -12.70 -7.52
N ALA A 125 -9.67 -12.14 -8.01
CA ALA A 125 -10.74 -11.58 -7.18
C ALA A 125 -12.11 -11.99 -7.74
N THR A 126 -12.95 -12.58 -6.90
CA THR A 126 -14.28 -13.07 -7.32
C THR A 126 -15.34 -12.63 -6.33
N CYS A 127 -16.42 -12.05 -6.83
CA CYS A 127 -17.60 -11.71 -6.05
C CYS A 127 -18.59 -12.87 -6.05
N PHE A 128 -19.12 -13.21 -4.87
CA PHE A 128 -20.23 -14.13 -4.68
C PHE A 128 -21.43 -13.36 -4.14
N PRO A 129 -22.28 -12.80 -5.02
CA PRO A 129 -23.51 -12.13 -4.61
C PRO A 129 -24.51 -13.22 -4.22
N ARG A 130 -24.67 -13.44 -2.92
CA ARG A 130 -25.58 -14.43 -2.36
C ARG A 130 -26.96 -13.84 -2.06
#